data_AF-A0A7S3MUZ4-F1
#
_entry.id   AF-A0A7S3MUZ4-F1
#
_cell.length_a   1.000
_cell.length_b   1.000
_cell.length_c   1.000
_cell.angle_alpha   90.00
_cell.angle_beta   90.00
_cell.angle_gamma   90.00
#
_symmetry.space_group_name_H-M   'P 1'
#
loop_
_entity.id
_entity.type
_entity.pdbx_description
1 polymer ?
#
loop_
_entity_poly.entity_id
_entity_poly.type
_entity_poly.pdbx_seq_one_letter_code
_entity_poly.pdbx_strand_id
1 'polypeptide(L)'
;MLAVHTKPLDKSEPIIMASFLLPYTVERDKATGQFKILKCFHNPTMLYGTLENMVRKKQYNFKWVGLITTIERLTEQERTTLNKQFAEMGAYPVFFTAEELTPYLDFYENIMRPLFHNFSDLYDMKNHYLSNWKDYVHLNQRVAQKILEVRREVGAKTIWIHNCHLL
;
A
#
# COMPACT_ATOMS: atom_id res chain seq x y z
N MET A 1 31.54 -6.20 -23.10
CA MET A 1 30.87 -5.19 -22.25
C MET A 1 29.58 -4.79 -22.95
N LEU A 2 28.43 -5.32 -22.52
CA LEU A 2 27.13 -4.92 -23.07
C LEU A 2 26.75 -3.59 -22.41
N ALA A 3 26.74 -2.51 -23.18
CA ALA A 3 26.21 -1.24 -22.73
C ALA A 3 24.70 -1.42 -22.51
N VAL A 4 24.29 -1.51 -21.24
CA VAL A 4 22.87 -1.42 -20.88
C VAL A 4 22.45 0.02 -21.15
N HIS A 5 21.82 0.26 -22.31
CA HIS A 5 21.13 1.51 -22.57
C HIS A 5 19.92 1.61 -21.64
N THR A 6 20.13 2.07 -20.42
CA THR A 6 19.03 2.54 -19.58
C THR A 6 18.58 3.88 -20.16
N LYS A 7 17.41 3.89 -20.83
CA LYS A 7 16.74 5.15 -21.12
C LYS A 7 16.59 5.91 -19.80
N PRO A 8 16.96 7.20 -19.74
CA PRO A 8 16.76 7.98 -18.53
C PRO A 8 15.26 7.99 -18.19
N LEU A 9 14.95 7.84 -16.90
CA LEU A 9 13.58 7.87 -16.40
C LEU A 9 12.94 9.20 -16.79
N ASP A 10 11.89 9.16 -17.60
CA ASP A 10 11.05 10.32 -17.84
C ASP A 10 10.20 10.54 -16.59
N LYS A 11 10.55 11.57 -15.82
CA LYS A 11 9.90 11.86 -14.54
C LYS A 11 8.52 12.50 -14.71
N SER A 12 8.17 12.91 -15.93
CA SER A 12 6.82 13.37 -16.26
C SER A 12 5.84 12.20 -16.47
N GLU A 13 6.36 11.02 -16.84
CA GLU A 13 5.54 9.81 -16.96
C GLU A 13 5.02 9.37 -15.57
N PRO A 14 3.79 8.84 -15.49
CA PRO A 14 3.27 8.27 -14.27
C PRO A 14 4.17 7.14 -13.73
N ILE A 15 4.52 7.25 -12.46
CA ILE A 15 5.25 6.22 -11.71
C ILE A 15 4.33 5.70 -10.63
N ILE A 16 4.07 4.38 -10.65
CA ILE A 16 3.32 3.76 -9.56
C ILE A 16 4.25 3.54 -8.38
N MET A 17 3.89 4.11 -7.25
CA MET A 17 4.55 3.93 -5.98
C MET A 17 3.66 3.02 -5.13
N ALA A 18 4.12 1.83 -4.76
CA ALA A 18 3.40 0.90 -3.90
C ALA A 18 4.07 0.81 -2.53
N SER A 19 3.29 0.98 -1.46
CA SER A 19 3.75 0.77 -0.08
C SER A 19 2.67 0.05 0.72
N PHE A 20 3.06 -0.54 1.84
CA PHE A 20 2.12 -1.25 2.70
C PHE A 20 0.95 -0.35 3.14
N LEU A 21 1.22 0.84 3.68
CA LEU A 21 0.17 1.79 4.07
C LEU A 21 0.19 3.01 3.18
N LEU A 22 -0.99 3.51 2.80
CA LEU A 22 -1.14 4.88 2.33
C LEU A 22 -1.01 5.87 3.50
N PRO A 23 -0.56 7.12 3.26
CA PRO A 23 -0.36 8.15 4.29
C PRO A 23 -1.69 8.80 4.72
N TYR A 24 -2.77 8.02 4.75
CA TYR A 24 -4.11 8.49 5.04
C TYR A 24 -4.85 7.52 5.96
N THR A 25 -5.78 8.06 6.74
CA THR A 25 -6.81 7.31 7.44
C THR A 25 -8.18 7.72 6.92
N VAL A 26 -9.15 6.82 7.08
CA VAL A 26 -10.53 7.07 6.70
C VAL A 26 -11.39 6.93 7.94
N GLU A 27 -12.10 8.01 8.28
CA GLU A 27 -12.95 8.08 9.46
C GLU A 27 -14.39 8.43 9.06
N ARG A 28 -15.37 7.76 9.67
CA ARG A 28 -16.77 8.13 9.49
C ARG A 28 -17.10 9.32 10.37
N ASP A 29 -17.55 10.40 9.75
CA ASP A 29 -18.12 11.54 10.46
C ASP A 29 -19.43 11.12 11.14
N LYS A 30 -19.50 11.25 12.46
CA LYS A 30 -20.66 10.82 13.25
C LYS A 30 -21.91 11.67 13.01
N ALA A 31 -21.75 12.93 12.59
CA ALA A 31 -22.86 13.84 12.36
C ALA A 31 -23.46 13.68 10.96
N THR A 32 -22.63 13.47 9.95
CA THR A 32 -23.09 13.37 8.55
C THR A 32 -23.18 11.94 8.03
N GLY A 33 -22.55 10.98 8.73
CA GLY A 33 -22.41 9.60 8.28
C GLY A 33 -21.43 9.41 7.11
N GLN A 34 -20.82 10.50 6.60
CA GLN A 34 -19.91 10.46 5.46
C GLN A 34 -18.48 10.17 5.90
N PHE A 35 -17.71 9.50 5.04
CA PHE A 35 -16.28 9.30 5.30
C PHE A 35 -15.46 10.54 4.99
N LYS A 36 -14.47 10.80 5.84
CA LYS A 36 -13.44 11.82 5.68
C LYS A 36 -12.07 11.15 5.55
N ILE A 37 -11.27 11.63 4.60
CA ILE A 37 -9.89 11.23 4.41
C ILE A 37 -9.00 12.20 5.19
N LEU A 38 -8.22 11.68 6.13
CA LEU A 38 -7.30 12.47 6.96
C LEU A 38 -5.86 12.07 6.66
N LYS A 39 -4.93 13.02 6.66
CA LYS A 39 -3.50 12.72 6.51
C LYS A 39 -2.97 12.10 7.80
N CYS A 40 -2.25 11.00 7.68
CA CYS A 40 -1.58 10.36 8.81
C CYS A 40 -0.07 10.63 8.76
N PHE A 41 0.40 11.48 9.68
CA PHE A 41 1.82 11.84 9.78
C PHE A 41 2.69 10.74 10.37
N HIS A 42 2.10 9.75 11.04
CA HIS A 42 2.80 8.61 11.64
C HIS A 42 2.86 7.39 10.70
N ASN A 43 2.74 7.57 9.38
CA ASN A 43 2.88 6.46 8.45
C ASN A 43 4.34 5.94 8.47
N PRO A 44 4.56 4.63 8.70
CA PRO A 44 5.89 4.03 8.88
C PRO A 44 6.78 4.14 7.64
N THR A 45 6.21 4.47 6.48
CA THR A 45 6.96 4.61 5.25
C THR A 45 7.88 5.83 5.28
N MET A 46 7.60 6.88 6.07
CA MET A 46 8.38 8.15 6.18
C MET A 46 8.71 8.85 4.83
N LEU A 47 8.28 8.29 3.70
CA LEU A 47 8.50 8.82 2.35
C LEU A 47 7.47 9.88 1.98
N TYR A 48 6.33 9.97 2.68
CA TYR A 48 5.21 10.82 2.27
C TYR A 48 5.61 12.28 2.07
N GLY A 49 6.25 12.90 3.06
CA GLY A 49 6.65 14.31 2.94
C GLY A 49 7.59 14.57 1.76
N THR A 50 8.53 13.66 1.51
CA THR A 50 9.46 13.76 0.38
C THR A 50 8.73 13.57 -0.95
N LEU A 51 7.91 12.53 -1.09
CA LEU A 51 7.17 12.24 -2.32
C LEU A 51 6.15 13.33 -2.63
N GLU A 52 5.39 13.80 -1.64
CA GLU A 52 4.45 14.91 -1.79
C GLU A 52 5.16 16.20 -2.24
N ASN A 53 6.31 16.52 -1.64
CA ASN A 53 7.11 17.68 -2.04
C ASN A 53 7.61 17.55 -3.48
N MET A 54 8.05 16.37 -3.91
CA MET A 54 8.48 16.11 -5.29
C MET A 54 7.34 16.24 -6.30
N VAL A 55 6.14 15.75 -5.96
CA VAL A 55 4.93 15.92 -6.79
C VAL A 55 4.54 17.40 -6.88
N ARG A 56 4.52 18.11 -5.74
CA ARG A 56 4.20 19.55 -5.70
C ARG A 56 5.16 20.39 -6.55
N LYS A 57 6.45 20.04 -6.55
CA LYS A 57 7.47 20.67 -7.41
C LYS A 57 7.44 20.18 -8.86
N LYS A 58 6.48 19.33 -9.24
CA LYS A 58 6.35 18.72 -10.57
C LYS A 58 7.61 17.98 -11.02
N GLN A 59 8.39 17.47 -10.07
CA GLN A 59 9.61 16.72 -10.35
C GLN A 59 9.30 15.27 -10.71
N TYR A 60 8.19 14.73 -10.21
CA TYR A 60 7.72 13.38 -10.44
C TYR A 60 6.19 13.33 -10.48
N ASN A 61 5.63 12.42 -11.27
CA ASN A 61 4.20 12.15 -11.35
C ASN A 61 3.87 10.82 -10.65
N PHE A 62 3.84 10.82 -9.31
CA PHE A 62 3.56 9.60 -8.56
C PHE A 62 2.06 9.27 -8.52
N LYS A 63 1.77 7.97 -8.62
CA LYS A 63 0.46 7.35 -8.41
C LYS A 63 0.59 6.33 -7.29
N TRP A 64 0.04 6.62 -6.11
CA TRP A 64 0.36 5.88 -4.90
C TRP A 64 -0.66 4.78 -4.62
N VAL A 65 -0.24 3.52 -4.67
CA VAL A 65 -1.02 2.36 -4.25
C VAL A 65 -0.63 1.94 -2.83
N GLY A 66 -1.61 1.64 -1.99
CA GLY A 66 -1.34 1.09 -0.66
C GLY A 66 -2.61 0.83 0.13
N LEU A 67 -2.46 0.27 1.32
CA LEU A 67 -3.61 -0.12 2.13
C LEU A 67 -4.25 1.09 2.83
N ILE A 68 -5.57 1.02 2.94
CA ILE A 68 -6.37 1.82 3.88
C ILE A 68 -7.12 0.83 4.74
N THR A 69 -6.93 0.93 6.06
CA THR A 69 -7.65 0.14 7.04
C THR A 69 -8.88 0.88 7.51
N THR A 70 -10.04 0.23 7.49
CA THR A 70 -11.28 0.74 8.08
C THR A 70 -11.71 -0.11 9.26
N ILE A 71 -12.38 0.50 10.23
CA ILE A 71 -12.93 -0.24 11.39
C ILE A 71 -14.08 -1.14 10.93
N GLU A 72 -14.90 -0.64 10.02
CA GLU A 72 -16.08 -1.32 9.49
C GLU A 72 -15.95 -1.60 7.99
N ARG A 73 -16.78 -2.52 7.48
CA ARG A 73 -16.85 -2.80 6.04
C ARG A 73 -17.51 -1.64 5.32
N LEU A 74 -16.84 -1.17 4.27
CA LEU A 74 -17.40 -0.19 3.34
C LEU A 74 -18.44 -0.85 2.44
N THR A 75 -19.57 -0.18 2.26
CA THR A 75 -20.51 -0.48 1.16
C THR A 75 -19.87 -0.17 -0.19
N GLU A 76 -20.41 -0.74 -1.27
CA GLU A 76 -19.91 -0.47 -2.63
C GLU A 76 -20.01 1.02 -3.01
N GLN A 77 -21.06 1.72 -2.55
CA GLN A 77 -21.21 3.15 -2.80
C GLN A 77 -20.15 3.98 -2.08
N GLU A 78 -19.85 3.66 -0.82
CA GLU A 78 -18.80 4.32 -0.04
C GLU A 78 -17.43 4.05 -0.63
N ARG A 79 -17.15 2.80 -1.01
CA ARG A 79 -15.92 2.39 -1.71
C ARG A 79 -15.74 3.17 -3.00
N THR A 80 -16.80 3.30 -3.80
CA THR A 80 -16.76 4.06 -5.07
C THR A 80 -16.49 5.54 -4.82
N THR A 81 -17.15 6.13 -3.82
CA THR A 81 -16.96 7.53 -3.44
C THR A 81 -15.54 7.79 -2.97
N LEU A 82 -15.02 6.96 -2.08
CA LEU A 82 -13.65 7.06 -1.56
C LEU A 82 -12.61 6.85 -2.66
N ASN A 83 -12.80 5.86 -3.55
CA ASN A 83 -11.90 5.64 -4.69
C ASN A 83 -11.76 6.91 -5.55
N LYS A 84 -12.87 7.60 -5.82
CA LYS A 84 -12.84 8.87 -6.57
C LYS A 84 -12.04 9.95 -5.82
N GLN A 85 -12.32 10.14 -4.53
CA GLN A 85 -11.61 11.12 -3.70
C GLN A 85 -10.11 10.84 -3.61
N PHE A 86 -9.71 9.57 -3.43
CA PHE A 86 -8.30 9.20 -3.42
C PHE A 86 -7.64 9.40 -4.79
N ALA A 87 -8.32 9.08 -5.89
CA ALA A 87 -7.78 9.26 -7.24
C ALA A 87 -7.49 10.74 -7.55
N GLU A 88 -8.34 11.66 -7.09
CA GLU A 88 -8.12 13.11 -7.17
C GLU A 88 -6.83 13.55 -6.43
N MET A 89 -6.44 12.80 -5.39
CA MET A 89 -5.21 13.00 -4.63
C MET A 89 -4.00 12.23 -5.20
N GLY A 90 -4.17 11.51 -6.32
CA GLY A 90 -3.14 10.64 -6.90
C GLY A 90 -2.86 9.37 -6.08
N ALA A 91 -3.81 8.95 -5.24
CA ALA A 91 -3.74 7.76 -4.41
C ALA A 91 -4.79 6.72 -4.80
N TYR A 92 -4.49 5.44 -4.56
CA TYR A 92 -5.26 4.31 -5.05
C TYR A 92 -5.32 3.24 -3.95
N PRO A 93 -6.37 3.28 -3.11
CA PRO A 93 -6.42 2.47 -1.91
C PRO A 93 -6.74 1.00 -2.21
N VAL A 94 -6.15 0.12 -1.41
CA VAL A 94 -6.62 -1.25 -1.21
C VAL A 94 -7.26 -1.31 0.17
N PHE A 95 -8.60 -1.32 0.20
CA PHE A 95 -9.32 -1.32 1.47
C PHE A 95 -9.31 -2.70 2.11
N PHE A 96 -8.94 -2.74 3.38
CA PHE A 96 -9.08 -3.87 4.28
C PHE A 96 -9.78 -3.42 5.55
N THR A 97 -10.58 -4.29 6.17
CA THR A 97 -10.92 -4.06 7.58
C THR A 97 -9.74 -4.42 8.48
N ALA A 98 -9.73 -3.91 9.71
CA ALA A 98 -8.74 -4.33 10.70
C ALA A 98 -8.74 -5.86 10.89
N GLU A 99 -9.93 -6.47 10.95
CA GLU A 99 -10.11 -7.92 11.08
C GLU A 99 -9.51 -8.70 9.89
N GLU A 100 -9.74 -8.24 8.65
CA GLU A 100 -9.16 -8.88 7.45
C GLU A 100 -7.63 -8.79 7.41
N LEU A 101 -7.06 -7.75 8.03
CA LEU A 101 -5.62 -7.51 8.05
C LEU A 101 -4.90 -8.30 9.17
N THR A 102 -5.60 -8.68 10.23
CA THR A 102 -5.00 -9.35 11.41
C THR A 102 -4.21 -10.61 11.05
N PRO A 103 -4.74 -11.59 10.28
CA PRO A 103 -3.98 -12.80 9.98
C PRO A 103 -2.69 -12.53 9.20
N TYR A 104 -2.73 -11.55 8.28
CA TYR A 104 -1.53 -11.08 7.59
C TYR A 104 -0.50 -10.53 8.57
N LEU A 105 -0.92 -9.64 9.48
CA LEU A 105 -0.02 -9.01 10.45
C LEU A 105 0.56 -10.05 11.40
N ASP A 106 -0.26 -10.99 11.86
CA ASP A 106 0.18 -12.10 12.69
C ASP A 106 1.28 -12.92 12.00
N PHE A 107 1.12 -13.24 10.71
CA PHE A 107 2.17 -13.91 9.94
C PHE A 107 3.41 -13.04 9.81
N TYR A 108 3.24 -11.79 9.39
CA TYR A 108 4.36 -10.92 9.09
C TYR A 108 5.18 -10.58 10.34
N GLU A 109 4.53 -10.23 11.45
CA GLU A 109 5.18 -9.82 12.69
C GLU A 109 5.83 -10.99 13.44
N ASN A 110 5.26 -12.20 13.35
CA ASN A 110 5.75 -13.36 14.13
C ASN A 110 6.58 -14.35 13.31
N ILE A 111 6.53 -14.30 11.97
CA ILE A 111 7.31 -15.19 11.08
C ILE A 111 8.29 -14.38 10.24
N MET A 112 7.79 -13.47 9.39
CA MET A 112 8.63 -12.78 8.41
C MET A 112 9.60 -11.78 9.04
N ARG A 113 9.13 -10.94 9.95
CA ARG A 113 9.97 -9.94 10.61
C ARG A 113 11.06 -10.62 11.43
N PRO A 114 10.80 -11.63 12.29
CA PRO A 114 11.86 -12.33 12.99
C PRO A 114 12.88 -12.99 12.06
N LEU A 115 12.41 -13.59 10.96
CA LEU A 115 13.25 -14.15 9.92
C LEU A 115 14.20 -13.11 9.32
N PHE A 116 13.67 -11.94 8.94
CA PHE A 116 14.47 -10.84 8.39
C PHE A 116 15.44 -10.20 9.38
N HIS A 117 15.22 -10.38 10.69
CA HIS A 117 16.09 -9.84 11.74
C HIS A 117 16.96 -10.92 12.40
N ASN A 118 17.03 -12.11 11.80
CA ASN A 118 17.86 -13.23 12.24
C ASN A 118 17.59 -13.65 13.71
N PHE A 119 16.34 -13.56 14.16
CA PHE A 119 15.94 -14.13 15.45
C PHE A 119 15.75 -15.64 15.32
N SER A 120 16.87 -16.36 15.22
CA SER A 120 16.89 -17.77 14.84
C SER A 120 16.26 -18.72 15.84
N ASP A 121 16.21 -18.32 17.10
CA ASP A 121 15.63 -19.13 18.18
C ASP A 121 14.09 -19.15 18.13
N LEU A 122 13.48 -18.33 17.26
CA LEU A 122 12.03 -18.25 17.05
C LEU A 122 11.53 -19.14 15.89
N TYR A 123 12.43 -19.86 15.20
CA TYR A 123 12.07 -20.79 14.12
C TYR A 123 11.50 -22.12 14.63
N ASP A 124 10.53 -22.08 15.55
CA ASP A 124 9.78 -23.28 15.87
C ASP A 124 8.80 -23.59 14.72
N MET A 125 9.02 -24.69 14.00
CA MET A 125 8.15 -25.19 12.95
C MET A 125 6.73 -25.53 13.45
N LYS A 126 6.48 -25.52 14.77
CA LYS A 126 5.16 -25.63 15.40
C LYS A 126 4.46 -24.28 15.63
N ASN A 127 5.05 -23.18 15.18
CA ASN A 127 4.44 -21.86 15.32
C ASN A 127 3.09 -21.80 14.57
N HIS A 128 2.00 -21.60 15.31
CA HIS A 128 0.64 -21.62 14.78
C HIS A 128 0.39 -20.50 13.75
N TYR A 129 1.17 -19.42 13.79
CA TYR A 129 1.09 -18.32 12.83
C TYR A 129 1.51 -18.72 11.41
N LEU A 130 2.23 -19.84 11.20
CA LEU A 130 2.54 -20.36 9.87
C LEU A 130 1.28 -20.65 9.04
N SER A 131 0.15 -20.96 9.70
CA SER A 131 -1.14 -21.19 9.03
C SER A 131 -1.70 -19.96 8.32
N ASN A 132 -1.23 -18.75 8.68
CA ASN A 132 -1.62 -17.48 8.08
C ASN A 132 -0.80 -17.11 6.83
N TRP A 133 0.10 -17.98 6.34
CA TRP A 133 0.84 -17.76 5.08
C TRP A 133 -0.07 -17.45 3.90
N LYS A 134 -1.22 -18.15 3.81
CA LYS A 134 -2.22 -17.90 2.77
C LYS A 134 -2.76 -16.47 2.80
N ASP A 135 -2.89 -15.87 3.99
CA ASP A 135 -3.39 -14.52 4.19
C ASP A 135 -2.31 -13.49 3.84
N TYR A 136 -1.04 -13.79 4.14
CA TYR A 136 0.11 -13.05 3.62
C TYR A 136 0.11 -12.95 2.10
N VAL A 137 -0.03 -14.10 1.43
CA VAL A 137 -0.09 -14.20 -0.04
C VAL A 137 -1.33 -13.49 -0.59
N HIS A 138 -2.50 -13.70 0.02
CA HIS A 138 -3.75 -13.11 -0.42
C HIS A 138 -3.71 -11.58 -0.44
N LEU A 139 -3.18 -10.95 0.62
CA LEU A 139 -3.03 -9.51 0.67
C LEU A 139 -2.10 -9.00 -0.43
N ASN A 140 -0.94 -9.63 -0.60
CA ASN A 140 0.02 -9.28 -1.64
C ASN A 140 -0.57 -9.40 -3.05
N GLN A 141 -1.37 -10.44 -3.31
CA GLN A 141 -2.11 -10.60 -4.56
C GLN A 141 -3.13 -9.48 -4.78
N ARG A 142 -3.86 -9.06 -3.73
CA ARG A 142 -4.80 -7.93 -3.83
C ARG A 142 -4.09 -6.60 -4.13
N VAL A 143 -2.91 -6.38 -3.54
CA VAL A 143 -2.09 -5.19 -3.84
C VAL A 143 -1.55 -5.26 -5.27
N ALA A 144 -1.00 -6.39 -5.69
CA ALA A 144 -0.51 -6.60 -7.06
C ALA A 144 -1.62 -6.37 -8.10
N GLN A 145 -2.83 -6.88 -7.84
CA GLN A 145 -3.99 -6.67 -8.70
C GLN A 145 -4.35 -5.18 -8.80
N LYS A 146 -4.36 -4.45 -7.68
CA LYS A 146 -4.58 -3.00 -7.70
C LYS A 146 -3.50 -2.25 -8.49
N ILE A 147 -2.23 -2.62 -8.34
CA ILE A 147 -1.13 -2.05 -9.12
C ILE A 147 -1.38 -2.24 -10.63
N LEU A 148 -1.82 -3.43 -11.05
CA LEU A 148 -2.13 -3.72 -12.47
C LEU A 148 -3.34 -2.94 -12.99
N GLU A 149 -4.37 -2.74 -12.16
CA GLU A 149 -5.50 -1.87 -12.48
C GLU A 149 -5.05 -0.43 -12.72
N VAL A 150 -4.33 0.16 -11.75
CA VAL A 150 -3.83 1.53 -11.85
C VAL A 150 -2.88 1.68 -13.02
N ARG A 151 -2.02 0.70 -13.27
CA ARG A 151 -1.09 0.71 -14.42
C ARG A 151 -1.83 0.83 -15.74
N ARG A 152 -2.93 0.10 -15.91
CA ARG A 152 -3.76 0.16 -17.12
C ARG A 152 -4.45 1.50 -17.26
N GLU A 153 -4.91 2.07 -16.15
CA GLU A 153 -5.60 3.37 -16.12
C GLU A 153 -4.66 4.53 -16.47
N VAL A 154 -3.46 4.58 -15.86
CA VAL A 154 -2.55 5.73 -15.97
C VAL A 154 -1.46 5.54 -17.03
N GLY A 155 -1.31 4.35 -17.59
CA GLY A 155 -0.26 4.04 -18.58
C GLY A 155 1.16 3.99 -18.02
N ALA A 156 1.32 3.73 -16.71
CA ALA A 156 2.63 3.69 -16.07
C ALA A 156 3.52 2.58 -16.62
N LYS A 157 4.78 2.92 -16.92
CA LYS A 157 5.83 1.95 -17.30
C LYS A 157 6.67 1.52 -16.11
N THR A 158 6.73 2.36 -15.09
CA THR A 158 7.59 2.19 -13.92
C THR A 158 6.74 1.94 -12.68
N ILE A 159 7.10 0.91 -11.91
CA ILE A 159 6.48 0.55 -10.64
C ILE A 159 7.60 0.44 -9.60
N TRP A 160 7.46 1.15 -8.49
CA TRP A 160 8.35 1.06 -7.34
C TRP A 160 7.57 0.44 -6.17
N ILE A 161 8.01 -0.73 -5.71
CA ILE A 161 7.42 -1.42 -4.57
C ILE A 161 8.33 -1.23 -3.38
N HIS A 162 7.80 -0.70 -2.29
CA HIS A 162 8.55 -0.36 -1.10
C HIS A 162 8.11 -1.17 0.11
N ASN A 163 9.12 -1.47 0.94
CA ASN A 163 9.02 -2.16 2.21
C ASN A 163 8.81 -3.68 2.06
N CYS A 164 9.36 -4.46 2.99
CA CYS A 164 9.35 -5.93 2.93
C CYS A 164 7.98 -6.56 3.24
N HIS A 165 6.99 -5.74 3.59
CA HIS A 165 5.60 -6.14 3.73
C HIS A 165 5.01 -6.60 2.38
N LEU A 166 5.51 -6.05 1.26
CA LEU A 166 4.98 -6.30 -0.09
C LEU A 166 5.87 -7.25 -0.93
N LEU A 167 6.43 -8.30 -0.31
CA LEU A 167 7.31 -9.28 -0.97
C LEU A 167 6.54 -10.48 -1.54
#